data_AF-A0A2W2CK45-F1
#
_entry.id   AF-A0A2W2CK45-F1
#
_cell.length_a   1.000
_cell.length_b   1.000
_cell.length_c   1.000
_cell.angle_alpha   90.00
_cell.angle_beta   90.00
_cell.angle_gamma   90.00
#
_symmetry.space_group_name_H-M   'P 1'
#
loop_
_entity.id
_entity.type
_entity.pdbx_description
1 polymer ?
#
loop_
_entity_poly.entity_id
_entity_poly.type
_entity_poly.pdbx_seq_one_letter_code
_entity_poly.pdbx_strand_id
1 'polypeptide(L)'
;MEQPAPHTVQSLATDLRRLGVAAGSVLLVHSSYRSIGFVAGGTQAVVEALLEVLGPDGTLVVPTHTPENSDPAGWRNPPVPQAWWPVIREQAPGFDPARTPSRWMGVLAETVRTWPAAQRSDHPQVSFAAVGARAAEIVDQHRLDDALGDRSPLGAVYRLDGMVLLLGCGHDSNTSLHLAEWRQQSPRGTEGAAVRRPDGSSRWITWTDVVPDESDFARLGADFEATGGATLGRVGGATARLMRQRALVDFATSWMRANRRTA
;
A
#
# COMPACT_ATOMS: atom_id res chain seq x y z
N MET A 1 5.96 -24.76 16.81
CA MET A 1 6.25 -24.33 15.43
C MET A 1 6.35 -25.60 14.60
N GLU A 2 5.36 -25.91 13.76
CA GLU A 2 5.37 -27.07 12.86
C GLU A 2 6.04 -26.72 11.52
N GLN A 3 7.21 -26.09 11.60
CA GLN A 3 7.99 -25.72 10.42
C GLN A 3 9.26 -26.59 10.37
N PRO A 4 9.40 -27.49 9.38
CA PRO A 4 10.50 -28.46 9.36
C PRO A 4 11.87 -27.83 9.05
N ALA A 5 11.89 -26.69 8.34
CA ALA A 5 13.09 -25.94 7.99
C ALA A 5 12.78 -24.44 7.83
N PRO A 6 13.74 -23.53 8.08
CA PRO A 6 13.55 -22.10 7.85
C PRO A 6 13.24 -21.80 6.38
N HIS A 7 12.42 -20.78 6.13
CA HIS A 7 12.33 -20.19 4.79
C HIS A 7 13.58 -19.34 4.54
N THR A 8 14.07 -19.37 3.33
CA THR A 8 15.26 -18.64 2.85
C THR A 8 14.90 -17.81 1.63
N VAL A 9 15.80 -16.90 1.24
CA VAL A 9 15.71 -16.12 -0.02
C VAL A 9 15.36 -17.05 -1.20
N GLN A 10 16.13 -18.13 -1.38
CA GLN A 10 15.93 -19.06 -2.48
C GLN A 10 14.57 -19.79 -2.43
N SER A 11 14.13 -20.23 -1.24
CA SER A 11 12.82 -20.89 -1.10
C SER A 11 11.67 -19.95 -1.42
N LEU A 12 11.73 -18.70 -0.92
CA LEU A 12 10.70 -17.69 -1.14
C LEU A 12 10.67 -17.24 -2.61
N ALA A 13 11.84 -17.05 -3.23
CA ALA A 13 11.94 -16.71 -4.64
C ALA A 13 11.38 -17.83 -5.54
N THR A 14 11.58 -19.10 -5.16
CA THR A 14 10.99 -20.26 -5.85
C THR A 14 9.47 -20.24 -5.75
N ASP A 15 8.93 -20.00 -4.55
CA ASP A 15 7.49 -19.94 -4.33
C ASP A 15 6.85 -18.75 -5.08
N LEU A 16 7.48 -17.58 -5.06
CA LEU A 16 7.03 -16.38 -5.79
C LEU A 16 7.01 -16.61 -7.30
N ARG A 17 8.04 -17.24 -7.88
CA ARG A 17 8.05 -17.62 -9.30
C ARG A 17 6.94 -18.62 -9.62
N ARG A 18 6.72 -19.61 -8.75
CA ARG A 18 5.64 -20.59 -8.91
C ARG A 18 4.24 -19.95 -8.84
N LEU A 19 4.07 -18.95 -7.98
CA LEU A 19 2.83 -18.16 -7.89
C LEU A 19 2.59 -17.32 -9.16
N GLY A 20 3.64 -17.04 -9.94
CA GLY A 20 3.56 -16.32 -11.21
C GLY A 20 4.12 -14.89 -11.15
N VAL A 21 4.89 -14.52 -10.12
CA VAL A 21 5.58 -13.23 -10.12
C VAL A 21 6.62 -13.23 -11.24
N ALA A 22 6.46 -12.31 -12.19
CA ALA A 22 7.29 -12.23 -13.39
C ALA A 22 8.44 -11.24 -13.22
N ALA A 23 9.61 -11.58 -13.77
CA ALA A 23 10.72 -10.66 -13.91
C ALA A 23 10.31 -9.44 -14.75
N GLY A 24 10.84 -8.27 -14.43
CA GLY A 24 10.50 -7.00 -15.09
C GLY A 24 9.15 -6.40 -14.70
N SER A 25 8.34 -7.08 -13.87
CA SER A 25 7.02 -6.56 -13.48
C SER A 25 7.11 -5.45 -12.43
N VAL A 26 6.08 -4.60 -12.36
CA VAL A 26 5.82 -3.74 -11.21
C VAL A 26 4.94 -4.52 -10.24
N LEU A 27 5.35 -4.63 -8.97
CA LEU A 27 4.68 -5.45 -7.96
C LEU A 27 4.36 -4.61 -6.71
N LEU A 28 3.08 -4.34 -6.49
CA LEU A 28 2.58 -3.75 -5.26
C LEU A 28 2.32 -4.85 -4.21
N VAL A 29 3.00 -4.79 -3.08
CA VAL A 29 2.95 -5.82 -2.03
C VAL A 29 2.24 -5.31 -0.78
N HIS A 30 1.25 -6.07 -0.34
CA HIS A 30 0.68 -6.02 1.01
C HIS A 30 1.07 -7.31 1.72
N SER A 31 1.42 -7.25 3.02
CA SER A 31 1.91 -8.44 3.70
C SER A 31 1.58 -8.54 5.18
N SER A 32 1.39 -9.77 5.64
CA SER A 32 1.45 -10.16 7.04
C SER A 32 2.71 -10.99 7.26
N TYR A 33 3.81 -10.35 7.64
CA TYR A 33 5.13 -11.01 7.76
C TYR A 33 5.09 -12.29 8.63
N ARG A 34 4.33 -12.28 9.74
CA ARG A 34 4.22 -13.43 10.65
C ARG A 34 3.62 -14.67 9.98
N SER A 35 2.76 -14.49 8.98
CA SER A 35 2.12 -15.60 8.26
C SER A 35 3.09 -16.41 7.39
N ILE A 36 4.24 -15.83 7.03
CA ILE A 36 5.28 -16.49 6.22
C ILE A 36 5.93 -17.61 7.02
N GLY A 37 5.96 -17.52 8.35
CA GLY A 37 6.71 -18.42 9.23
C GLY A 37 8.10 -17.89 9.55
N PHE A 38 8.98 -18.76 10.05
CA PHE A 38 10.35 -18.40 10.38
C PHE A 38 11.19 -18.26 9.10
N VAL A 39 11.75 -17.06 8.88
CA VAL A 39 12.60 -16.74 7.73
C VAL A 39 14.03 -16.52 8.22
N ALA A 40 14.98 -17.30 7.71
CA ALA A 40 16.40 -17.06 7.94
C ALA A 40 16.80 -15.74 7.24
N GLY A 41 17.23 -14.74 8.02
CA GLY A 41 17.51 -13.39 7.51
C GLY A 41 16.33 -12.41 7.64
N GLY A 42 15.22 -12.83 8.24
CA GLY A 42 14.14 -11.90 8.60
C GLY A 42 13.47 -11.22 7.40
N THR A 43 13.09 -9.95 7.56
CA THR A 43 12.49 -9.14 6.47
C THR A 43 13.47 -8.87 5.33
N GLN A 44 14.77 -8.76 5.60
CA GLN A 44 15.79 -8.58 4.56
C GLN A 44 15.71 -9.72 3.54
N ALA A 45 15.65 -10.97 3.98
CA ALA A 45 15.56 -12.12 3.09
C ALA A 45 14.27 -12.12 2.23
N VAL A 46 13.17 -11.59 2.77
CA VAL A 46 11.91 -11.45 2.00
C VAL A 46 12.05 -10.36 0.92
N VAL A 47 12.65 -9.22 1.25
CA VAL A 47 12.90 -8.14 0.28
C VAL A 47 13.87 -8.59 -0.82
N GLU A 48 14.96 -9.27 -0.44
CA GLU A 48 15.92 -9.85 -1.39
C GLU A 48 15.24 -10.86 -2.32
N ALA A 49 14.38 -11.75 -1.80
CA ALA A 49 13.63 -12.70 -2.63
C ALA A 49 12.69 -12.00 -3.63
N LEU A 50 11.98 -10.96 -3.20
CA LEU A 50 11.12 -10.16 -4.09
C LEU A 50 11.94 -9.49 -5.19
N LEU A 51 13.03 -8.81 -4.82
CA LEU A 51 13.91 -8.13 -5.79
C LEU A 51 14.62 -9.12 -6.73
N GLU A 52 15.01 -10.31 -6.25
CA GLU A 52 15.61 -11.36 -7.08
C GLU A 52 14.65 -11.87 -8.15
N VAL A 53 13.36 -12.07 -7.81
CA VAL A 53 12.36 -12.53 -8.78
C VAL A 53 12.00 -11.44 -9.77
N LEU A 54 11.91 -10.19 -9.31
CA LEU A 54 11.63 -9.04 -10.15
C LEU A 54 12.79 -8.70 -11.09
N GLY A 55 14.04 -8.96 -10.67
CA GLY A 55 15.23 -8.65 -11.45
C GLY A 55 15.46 -7.14 -11.62
N PRO A 56 16.48 -6.75 -12.41
CA PRO A 56 16.91 -5.35 -12.54
C PRO A 56 15.85 -4.45 -13.21
N ASP A 57 15.00 -5.01 -14.06
CA ASP A 57 13.97 -4.27 -14.79
C ASP A 57 12.64 -4.17 -14.02
N GLY A 58 12.51 -4.92 -12.91
CA GLY A 58 11.30 -4.94 -12.10
C GLY A 58 11.25 -3.79 -11.10
N THR A 59 10.09 -3.60 -10.47
CA THR A 59 9.90 -2.58 -9.44
C THR A 59 9.01 -3.08 -8.31
N LEU A 60 9.53 -3.05 -7.08
CA LEU A 60 8.79 -3.37 -5.87
C LEU A 60 8.14 -2.09 -5.33
N VAL A 61 6.86 -2.17 -4.97
CA VAL A 61 6.08 -1.05 -4.41
C VAL A 61 5.39 -1.50 -3.12
N VAL A 62 5.36 -0.66 -2.10
CA VAL A 62 4.62 -0.89 -0.85
C VAL A 62 3.89 0.38 -0.41
N PRO A 63 2.69 0.27 0.19
CA PRO A 63 2.08 1.39 0.88
C PRO A 63 2.89 1.72 2.14
N THR A 64 3.03 3.01 2.44
CA THR A 64 3.77 3.52 3.60
C THR A 64 2.93 4.58 4.34
N HIS A 65 1.66 4.28 4.57
CA HIS A 65 0.68 5.24 5.09
C HIS A 65 1.07 5.75 6.49
N THR A 66 0.68 6.99 6.76
CA THR A 66 0.96 7.78 7.96
C THR A 66 -0.32 8.39 8.53
N PRO A 67 -1.30 7.56 8.94
CA PRO A 67 -2.61 7.99 9.42
C PRO A 67 -2.55 8.87 10.68
N GLU A 68 -1.46 8.82 11.46
CA GLU A 68 -1.24 9.71 12.59
C GLU A 68 -0.96 11.17 12.16
N ASN A 69 -0.70 11.44 10.89
CA ASN A 69 -0.61 12.78 10.34
C ASN A 69 -1.93 13.21 9.69
N SER A 70 -3.04 12.99 10.39
CA SER A 70 -4.41 13.37 10.00
C SER A 70 -5.06 14.25 11.06
N ASP A 71 -6.24 14.82 10.79
CA ASP A 71 -6.93 15.65 11.77
C ASP A 71 -7.30 14.84 13.03
N PRO A 72 -6.85 15.28 14.23
CA PRO A 72 -7.12 14.54 15.47
C PRO A 72 -8.60 14.45 15.85
N ALA A 73 -9.47 15.26 15.24
CA ALA A 73 -10.91 15.13 15.38
C ALA A 73 -11.46 13.79 14.84
N GLY A 74 -10.76 13.18 13.88
CA GLY A 74 -11.13 11.88 13.31
C GLY A 74 -10.56 10.66 14.04
N TRP A 75 -9.64 10.85 15.00
CA TRP A 75 -8.90 9.75 15.61
C TRP A 75 -9.74 8.93 16.57
N ARG A 76 -9.70 7.61 16.41
CA ARG A 76 -10.44 6.65 17.26
C ARG A 76 -9.54 5.61 17.93
N ASN A 77 -8.31 5.43 17.45
CA ASN A 77 -7.43 4.33 17.85
C ASN A 77 -5.99 4.80 18.08
N PRO A 78 -5.69 5.50 19.20
CA PRO A 78 -6.63 6.02 20.20
C PRO A 78 -7.16 7.43 19.86
N PRO A 79 -8.28 7.87 20.45
CA PRO A 79 -8.65 9.28 20.43
C PRO A 79 -7.74 10.10 21.37
N VAL A 80 -7.72 11.42 21.19
CA VAL A 80 -7.03 12.37 22.07
C VAL A 80 -7.98 13.46 22.57
N PRO A 81 -7.73 14.07 23.75
CA PRO A 81 -8.57 15.16 24.25
C PRO A 81 -8.72 16.30 23.24
N GLN A 82 -9.95 16.80 23.07
CA GLN A 82 -10.25 17.89 22.12
C GLN A 82 -9.40 19.15 22.35
N ALA A 83 -9.04 19.44 23.60
CA ALA A 83 -8.17 20.54 23.96
C ALA A 83 -6.75 20.44 23.35
N TRP A 84 -6.31 19.25 22.93
CA TRP A 84 -5.00 19.03 22.31
C TRP A 84 -5.01 19.26 20.80
N TRP A 85 -6.17 19.28 20.14
CA TRP A 85 -6.26 19.38 18.69
C TRP A 85 -5.58 20.62 18.12
N PRO A 86 -5.73 21.84 18.68
CA PRO A 86 -5.03 23.02 18.18
C PRO A 86 -3.50 22.86 18.26
N VAL A 87 -2.99 22.32 19.37
CA VAL A 87 -1.55 22.08 19.57
C VAL A 87 -1.02 21.06 18.56
N ILE A 88 -1.76 19.97 18.32
CA ILE A 88 -1.37 18.96 17.32
C ILE A 88 -1.30 19.58 15.93
N ARG A 89 -2.31 20.36 15.52
CA ARG A 89 -2.34 21.01 14.20
C ARG A 89 -1.19 22.02 14.03
N GLU A 90 -0.85 22.74 15.09
CA GLU A 90 0.20 23.77 15.05
C GLU A 90 1.63 23.21 15.14
N GLN A 91 1.83 22.17 15.97
CA GLN A 91 3.17 21.74 16.39
C GLN A 91 3.63 20.40 15.79
N ALA A 92 2.76 19.66 15.09
CA ALA A 92 3.16 18.41 14.45
C ALA A 92 4.31 18.64 13.46
N PRO A 93 5.36 17.78 13.44
CA PRO A 93 6.61 18.02 12.72
C PRO A 93 6.48 17.95 11.19
N GLY A 94 5.31 17.63 10.67
CA GLY A 94 5.05 17.45 9.25
C GLY A 94 5.56 16.12 8.71
N PHE A 95 4.98 15.68 7.60
CA PHE A 95 5.48 14.51 6.87
C PHE A 95 6.87 14.79 6.29
N ASP A 96 7.78 13.85 6.48
CA ASP A 96 9.12 13.83 5.91
C ASP A 96 9.34 12.43 5.31
N PRO A 97 9.43 12.30 3.97
CA PRO A 97 9.53 11.00 3.30
C PRO A 97 10.67 10.13 3.84
N ALA A 98 11.78 10.76 4.24
CA ALA A 98 12.97 10.09 4.73
C ALA A 98 12.85 9.66 6.21
N ARG A 99 12.05 10.35 7.02
CA ARG A 99 12.05 10.19 8.49
C ARG A 99 10.75 9.63 9.06
N THR A 100 9.61 9.97 8.50
CA THR A 100 8.31 9.60 9.08
C THR A 100 8.07 8.10 8.93
N PRO A 101 7.99 7.30 10.01
CA PRO A 101 7.70 5.88 9.89
C PRO A 101 6.28 5.65 9.39
N SER A 102 6.04 4.58 8.63
CA SER A 102 4.65 4.17 8.34
C SER A 102 3.98 3.57 9.59
N ARG A 103 2.65 3.57 9.60
CA ARG A 103 1.84 2.94 10.64
C ARG A 103 0.88 1.94 10.02
N TRP A 104 0.74 0.79 10.69
CA TRP A 104 -0.11 -0.34 10.29
C TRP A 104 0.22 -1.03 8.95
N MET A 105 1.24 -0.58 8.22
CA MET A 105 1.67 -1.21 6.95
C MET A 105 2.53 -2.49 7.14
N GLY A 106 3.00 -2.73 8.36
CA GLY A 106 3.79 -3.90 8.72
C GLY A 106 5.30 -3.75 8.50
N VAL A 107 6.05 -4.67 9.11
CA VAL A 107 7.53 -4.63 9.13
C VAL A 107 8.18 -4.77 7.75
N LEU A 108 7.52 -5.44 6.81
CA LEU A 108 8.04 -5.59 5.45
C LEU A 108 7.99 -4.25 4.70
N ALA A 109 6.86 -3.53 4.78
CA ALA A 109 6.72 -2.21 4.17
C ALA A 109 7.74 -1.21 4.75
N GLU A 110 7.96 -1.24 6.08
CA GLU A 110 9.01 -0.44 6.71
C GLU A 110 10.42 -0.81 6.22
N THR A 111 10.71 -2.11 6.05
CA THR A 111 12.01 -2.56 5.54
C THR A 111 12.25 -2.07 4.10
N VAL A 112 11.23 -2.16 3.24
CA VAL A 112 11.30 -1.68 1.85
C VAL A 112 11.45 -0.15 1.81
N ARG A 113 10.72 0.58 2.65
CA ARG A 113 10.79 2.05 2.73
C ARG A 113 12.21 2.55 3.01
N THR A 114 12.97 1.82 3.83
CA THR A 114 14.34 2.16 4.19
C THR A 114 15.40 1.44 3.36
N TRP A 115 14.99 0.69 2.33
CA TRP A 115 15.92 -0.07 1.50
C TRP A 115 16.85 0.88 0.72
N PRO A 116 18.11 0.52 0.47
CA PRO A 116 18.98 1.30 -0.40
C PRO A 116 18.31 1.59 -1.76
N ALA A 117 18.37 2.85 -2.19
CA ALA A 117 17.71 3.37 -3.40
C ALA A 117 16.17 3.33 -3.40
N ALA A 118 15.52 3.05 -2.26
CA ALA A 118 14.09 3.27 -2.12
C ALA A 118 13.75 4.75 -2.29
N GLN A 119 12.69 5.02 -3.04
CA GLN A 119 12.10 6.35 -3.19
C GLN A 119 10.70 6.31 -2.58
N ARG A 120 10.25 7.42 -2.01
CA ARG A 120 8.94 7.53 -1.36
C ARG A 120 8.22 8.78 -1.82
N SER A 121 6.94 8.63 -2.15
CA SER A 121 6.10 9.74 -2.58
C SER A 121 5.85 10.73 -1.43
N ASP A 122 5.49 11.95 -1.76
CA ASP A 122 5.37 13.08 -0.81
C ASP A 122 3.99 13.25 -0.15
N HIS A 123 3.01 12.38 -0.44
CA HIS A 123 1.69 12.48 0.20
C HIS A 123 1.76 12.29 1.73
N PRO A 124 1.24 13.25 2.53
CA PRO A 124 1.50 13.29 3.97
C PRO A 124 0.78 12.22 4.80
N GLN A 125 -0.18 11.50 4.20
CA GLN A 125 -1.02 10.51 4.88
C GLN A 125 -0.98 9.11 4.25
N VAL A 126 -0.80 9.01 2.92
CA VAL A 126 -0.97 7.74 2.17
C VAL A 126 0.17 7.51 1.18
N SER A 127 1.38 7.95 1.54
CA SER A 127 2.56 7.78 0.70
C SER A 127 2.87 6.30 0.40
N PHE A 128 3.54 6.06 -0.73
CA PHE A 128 4.07 4.76 -1.14
C PHE A 128 5.59 4.83 -1.25
N ALA A 129 6.26 3.71 -1.00
CA ALA A 129 7.68 3.54 -1.30
C ALA A 129 7.87 2.55 -2.45
N ALA A 130 8.89 2.79 -3.28
CA ALA A 130 9.23 1.94 -4.41
C ALA A 130 10.75 1.75 -4.56
N VAL A 131 11.15 0.58 -5.04
CA VAL A 131 12.54 0.19 -5.33
C VAL A 131 12.58 -0.48 -6.70
N GLY A 132 13.44 -0.02 -7.61
CA GLY A 132 13.65 -0.63 -8.93
C GLY A 132 13.46 0.33 -10.10
N ALA A 133 13.37 -0.22 -11.32
CA ALA A 133 13.50 0.51 -12.58
C ALA A 133 12.50 1.66 -12.77
N ARG A 134 11.29 1.53 -12.24
CA ARG A 134 10.19 2.52 -12.37
C ARG A 134 9.85 3.21 -11.06
N ALA A 135 10.71 3.10 -10.04
CA ALA A 135 10.44 3.65 -8.70
C ALA A 135 10.16 5.15 -8.75
N ALA A 136 11.00 5.92 -9.45
CA ALA A 136 10.83 7.37 -9.58
C ALA A 136 9.49 7.75 -10.21
N GLU A 137 9.11 7.10 -11.31
CA GLU A 137 7.82 7.35 -11.99
C GLU A 137 6.61 7.01 -11.12
N ILE A 138 6.69 5.95 -10.32
CA ILE A 138 5.58 5.50 -9.49
C ILE A 138 5.31 6.46 -8.33
N VAL A 139 6.36 7.02 -7.73
CA VAL A 139 6.23 7.87 -6.54
C VAL A 139 6.16 9.37 -6.86
N ASP A 140 6.34 9.76 -8.12
CA ASP A 140 6.32 11.15 -8.56
C ASP A 140 4.91 11.74 -8.52
N GLN A 141 4.85 13.06 -8.26
CA GLN A 141 3.64 13.89 -8.33
C GLN A 141 2.41 13.35 -7.57
N HIS A 142 2.59 12.85 -6.35
CA HIS A 142 1.52 12.28 -5.55
C HIS A 142 0.60 13.37 -4.97
N ARG A 143 -0.50 13.64 -5.66
CA ARG A 143 -1.41 14.75 -5.35
C ARG A 143 -2.18 14.57 -4.06
N LEU A 144 -2.41 15.70 -3.37
CA LEU A 144 -3.25 15.77 -2.17
C LEU A 144 -4.73 15.47 -2.45
N ASP A 145 -5.28 16.04 -3.52
CA ASP A 145 -6.72 16.00 -3.86
C ASP A 145 -7.12 14.81 -4.75
N ASP A 146 -6.23 13.83 -4.89
CA ASP A 146 -6.35 12.63 -5.71
C ASP A 146 -5.51 11.51 -5.11
N ALA A 147 -5.54 11.38 -3.77
CA ALA A 147 -4.54 10.68 -2.98
C ALA A 147 -4.43 9.18 -3.28
N LEU A 148 -5.50 8.54 -3.75
CA LEU A 148 -5.48 7.13 -4.16
C LEU A 148 -6.08 6.93 -5.56
N GLY A 149 -6.21 8.02 -6.34
CA GLY A 149 -6.81 7.99 -7.68
C GLY A 149 -5.78 7.91 -8.81
N ASP A 150 -6.15 8.38 -10.01
CA ASP A 150 -5.35 8.19 -11.21
C ASP A 150 -4.01 8.94 -11.18
N ARG A 151 -3.90 10.03 -10.41
CA ARG A 151 -2.63 10.78 -10.21
C ARG A 151 -1.90 10.41 -8.93
N SER A 152 -2.15 9.20 -8.42
CA SER A 152 -1.45 8.59 -7.29
C SER A 152 -0.50 7.46 -7.76
N PRO A 153 0.34 6.92 -6.86
CA PRO A 153 1.09 5.69 -7.11
C PRO A 153 0.22 4.49 -7.51
N LEU A 154 -1.02 4.39 -7.04
CA LEU A 154 -1.94 3.34 -7.51
C LEU A 154 -2.27 3.52 -8.99
N GLY A 155 -2.54 4.75 -9.42
CA GLY A 155 -2.76 5.09 -10.81
C GLY A 155 -1.52 4.82 -11.68
N ALA A 156 -0.31 5.03 -11.14
CA ALA A 156 0.93 4.70 -11.83
C ALA A 156 1.12 3.19 -12.00
N VAL A 157 0.92 2.39 -10.93
CA VAL A 157 0.92 0.91 -11.01
C VAL A 157 -0.11 0.45 -12.04
N TYR A 158 -1.28 1.09 -12.09
CA TYR A 158 -2.32 0.75 -13.05
C TYR A 158 -1.84 1.04 -14.47
N ARG A 159 -1.30 2.22 -14.75
CA ARG A 159 -0.76 2.58 -16.07
C ARG A 159 0.39 1.67 -16.51
N LEU A 160 1.20 1.17 -15.58
CA LEU A 160 2.30 0.25 -15.84
C LEU A 160 1.89 -1.22 -15.94
N ASP A 161 0.58 -1.52 -15.89
CA ASP A 161 0.05 -2.88 -15.90
C ASP A 161 0.64 -3.77 -14.79
N GLY A 162 0.82 -3.15 -13.62
CA GLY A 162 1.42 -3.81 -12.46
C GLY A 162 0.56 -4.90 -11.83
N MET A 163 1.20 -5.67 -10.98
CA MET A 163 0.63 -6.77 -10.21
C MET A 163 0.42 -6.36 -8.75
N VAL A 164 -0.58 -6.94 -8.11
CA VAL A 164 -0.80 -6.86 -6.66
C VAL A 164 -0.52 -8.24 -6.04
N LEU A 165 0.34 -8.26 -5.03
CA LEU A 165 0.60 -9.43 -4.19
C LEU A 165 0.04 -9.19 -2.79
N LEU A 166 -0.94 -10.00 -2.38
CA LEU A 166 -1.37 -10.09 -0.99
C LEU A 166 -0.67 -11.28 -0.35
N LEU A 167 0.39 -11.02 0.41
CA LEU A 167 1.22 -12.04 1.05
C LEU A 167 0.75 -12.29 2.48
N GLY A 168 -0.16 -13.24 2.66
CA GLY A 168 -0.69 -13.61 3.96
C GLY A 168 -1.69 -12.63 4.58
N CYS A 169 -2.26 -11.77 3.73
CA CYS A 169 -3.36 -10.86 4.07
C CYS A 169 -4.50 -11.00 3.07
N GLY A 170 -5.66 -10.46 3.41
CA GLY A 170 -6.86 -10.46 2.58
C GLY A 170 -7.05 -9.16 1.80
N HIS A 171 -8.19 -9.06 1.11
CA HIS A 171 -8.56 -7.89 0.33
C HIS A 171 -8.94 -6.67 1.19
N ASP A 172 -9.21 -6.86 2.48
CA ASP A 172 -9.30 -5.80 3.48
C ASP A 172 -8.02 -4.95 3.58
N SER A 173 -6.86 -5.52 3.21
CA SER A 173 -5.59 -4.80 3.14
C SER A 173 -5.22 -4.32 1.74
N ASN A 174 -6.07 -4.53 0.72
CA ASN A 174 -5.73 -4.28 -0.68
C ASN A 174 -6.01 -2.83 -1.10
N THR A 175 -5.01 -1.98 -0.93
CA THR A 175 -5.11 -0.54 -1.20
C THR A 175 -5.47 -0.23 -2.65
N SER A 176 -5.23 -1.13 -3.61
CA SER A 176 -5.62 -0.91 -5.02
C SER A 176 -7.13 -0.75 -5.22
N LEU A 177 -7.95 -1.28 -4.30
CA LEU A 177 -9.40 -1.12 -4.37
C LEU A 177 -9.84 0.33 -4.17
N HIS A 178 -9.07 1.16 -3.46
CA HIS A 178 -9.35 2.59 -3.36
C HIS A 178 -9.25 3.32 -4.71
N LEU A 179 -8.42 2.85 -5.66
CA LEU A 179 -8.40 3.45 -7.00
C LEU A 179 -9.76 3.33 -7.69
N ALA A 180 -10.50 2.24 -7.44
CA ALA A 180 -11.86 2.10 -7.93
C ALA A 180 -12.80 3.10 -7.26
N GLU A 181 -12.66 3.36 -5.95
CA GLU A 181 -13.45 4.37 -5.24
C GLU A 181 -13.20 5.79 -5.77
N TRP A 182 -11.95 6.15 -6.08
CA TRP A 182 -11.60 7.46 -6.66
C TRP A 182 -12.14 7.64 -8.09
N ARG A 183 -12.40 6.53 -8.80
CA ARG A 183 -13.05 6.55 -10.12
C ARG A 183 -14.58 6.58 -10.06
N GLN A 184 -15.18 6.44 -8.87
CA GLN A 184 -16.62 6.60 -8.67
C GLN A 184 -16.99 8.03 -8.28
N GLN A 185 -18.31 8.30 -8.29
CA GLN A 185 -18.89 9.43 -7.56
C GLN A 185 -18.98 9.08 -6.07
N SER A 186 -17.83 9.10 -5.40
CA SER A 186 -17.72 8.81 -3.96
C SER A 186 -17.94 10.07 -3.11
N PRO A 187 -18.43 9.94 -1.87
CA PRO A 187 -18.50 11.05 -0.92
C PRO A 187 -17.13 11.71 -0.75
N ARG A 188 -17.12 13.05 -0.64
CA ARG A 188 -15.90 13.82 -0.41
C ARG A 188 -15.97 14.57 0.90
N GLY A 189 -14.84 14.64 1.60
CA GLY A 189 -14.69 15.25 2.91
C GLY A 189 -13.47 16.15 2.99
N THR A 190 -13.42 17.00 4.01
CA THR A 190 -12.23 17.79 4.30
C THR A 190 -11.20 16.94 5.02
N GLU A 191 -10.04 16.82 4.41
CA GLU A 191 -8.84 16.21 4.99
C GLU A 191 -7.88 17.29 5.50
N GLY A 192 -6.96 16.90 6.38
CA GLY A 192 -5.92 17.79 6.88
C GLY A 192 -4.70 17.07 7.42
N ALA A 193 -3.53 17.68 7.25
CA ALA A 193 -2.26 17.13 7.69
C ALA A 193 -1.23 18.24 7.93
N ALA A 194 -0.21 17.94 8.74
CA ALA A 194 0.98 18.75 8.82
C ALA A 194 1.93 18.41 7.66
N VAL A 195 2.39 19.45 6.96
CA VAL A 195 3.36 19.35 5.87
C VAL A 195 4.61 20.15 6.22
N ARG A 196 5.77 19.52 6.02
CA ARG A 196 7.07 20.13 6.29
C ARG A 196 7.43 21.13 5.18
N ARG A 197 7.94 22.29 5.58
CA ARG A 197 8.42 23.34 4.67
C ARG A 197 9.94 23.23 4.45
N PRO A 198 10.47 23.84 3.35
CA PRO A 198 11.91 23.86 3.08
C PRO A 198 12.77 24.48 4.20
N ASP A 199 12.22 25.44 4.95
CA ASP A 199 12.88 26.09 6.09
C ASP A 199 12.94 25.21 7.36
N GLY A 200 12.37 23.99 7.29
CA GLY A 200 12.33 23.03 8.38
C GLY A 200 11.16 23.20 9.35
N SER A 201 10.36 24.26 9.23
CA SER A 201 9.10 24.40 9.94
C SER A 201 8.00 23.53 9.32
N SER A 202 6.83 23.49 9.94
CA SER A 202 5.66 22.78 9.42
C SER A 202 4.45 23.69 9.35
N ARG A 203 3.49 23.30 8.52
CA ARG A 203 2.18 23.95 8.46
C ARG A 203 1.07 22.92 8.37
N TRP A 204 -0.03 23.20 9.05
CA TRP A 204 -1.28 22.53 8.78
C TRP A 204 -1.82 22.98 7.42
N ILE A 205 -2.22 22.02 6.59
CA ILE A 205 -3.00 22.29 5.38
C ILE A 205 -4.27 21.46 5.42
N THR A 206 -5.28 21.92 4.71
CA THR A 206 -6.51 21.17 4.45
C THR A 206 -6.78 21.10 2.96
N TRP A 207 -7.46 20.03 2.56
CA TRP A 207 -7.89 19.81 1.18
C TRP A 207 -9.19 19.00 1.20
N THR A 208 -9.78 18.77 0.02
CA THR A 208 -10.98 17.93 -0.10
C THR A 208 -10.66 16.70 -0.94
N ASP A 209 -10.85 15.52 -0.37
CA ASP A 209 -10.67 14.26 -1.08
C ASP A 209 -11.82 13.26 -0.83
N VAL A 210 -11.77 12.10 -1.49
CA VAL A 210 -12.70 10.99 -1.27
C VAL A 210 -12.59 10.49 0.16
N VAL A 211 -13.74 10.23 0.78
CA VAL A 211 -13.83 9.52 2.07
C VAL A 211 -13.83 8.02 1.76
N PRO A 212 -12.75 7.27 2.07
CA PRO A 212 -12.65 5.86 1.73
C PRO A 212 -13.60 4.99 2.58
N ASP A 213 -14.10 3.92 1.99
CA ASP A 213 -14.89 2.88 2.67
C ASP A 213 -14.35 1.49 2.30
N GLU A 214 -13.69 0.85 3.25
CA GLU A 214 -13.10 -0.49 3.10
C GLU A 214 -14.04 -1.62 3.59
N SER A 215 -15.26 -1.29 4.06
CA SER A 215 -16.13 -2.24 4.76
C SER A 215 -16.57 -3.44 3.91
N ASP A 216 -16.59 -3.29 2.59
CA ASP A 216 -16.99 -4.33 1.63
C ASP A 216 -15.82 -4.91 0.81
N PHE A 217 -14.57 -4.49 1.06
CA PHE A 217 -13.40 -4.92 0.30
C PHE A 217 -13.18 -6.43 0.35
N ALA A 218 -13.43 -7.05 1.50
CA ALA A 218 -13.31 -8.50 1.65
C ALA A 218 -14.32 -9.25 0.74
N ARG A 219 -15.56 -8.75 0.65
CA ARG A 219 -16.60 -9.34 -0.21
C ARG A 219 -16.29 -9.10 -1.69
N LEU A 220 -15.94 -7.86 -2.05
CA LEU A 220 -15.55 -7.49 -3.41
C LEU A 220 -14.38 -8.36 -3.89
N GLY A 221 -13.35 -8.52 -3.06
CA GLY A 221 -12.20 -9.37 -3.35
C GLY A 221 -12.56 -10.82 -3.57
N ALA A 222 -13.43 -11.39 -2.72
CA ALA A 222 -13.90 -12.76 -2.89
C ALA A 222 -14.67 -12.96 -4.21
N ASP A 223 -15.52 -11.99 -4.59
CA ASP A 223 -16.24 -12.03 -5.86
C ASP A 223 -15.28 -11.94 -7.07
N PHE A 224 -14.21 -11.15 -6.97
CA PHE A 224 -13.16 -11.09 -7.98
C PHE A 224 -12.37 -12.41 -8.09
N GLU A 225 -12.00 -13.01 -6.97
CA GLU A 225 -11.33 -14.32 -6.95
C GLU A 225 -12.20 -15.40 -7.60
N ALA A 226 -13.53 -15.37 -7.38
CA ALA A 226 -14.48 -16.31 -7.97
C ALA A 226 -14.55 -16.23 -9.51
N THR A 227 -14.10 -15.14 -10.14
CA THR A 227 -13.98 -15.04 -11.60
C THR A 227 -12.70 -15.68 -12.14
N GLY A 228 -11.82 -16.20 -11.27
CA GLY A 228 -10.48 -16.64 -11.64
C GLY A 228 -9.48 -15.49 -11.87
N GLY A 229 -9.80 -14.28 -11.40
CA GLY A 229 -8.97 -13.08 -11.60
C GLY A 229 -7.66 -13.04 -10.80
N ALA A 230 -7.47 -13.97 -9.86
CA ALA A 230 -6.28 -14.08 -9.02
C ALA A 230 -5.73 -15.51 -9.01
N THR A 231 -4.40 -15.61 -8.99
CA THR A 231 -3.69 -16.86 -8.73
C THR A 231 -3.45 -17.00 -7.23
N LEU A 232 -3.90 -18.11 -6.65
CA LEU A 232 -3.67 -18.45 -5.24
C LEU A 232 -2.54 -19.46 -5.13
N GLY A 233 -1.71 -19.32 -4.11
CA GLY A 233 -0.62 -20.25 -3.83
C GLY A 233 -0.05 -20.05 -2.43
N ARG A 234 1.06 -20.74 -2.16
CA ARG A 234 1.83 -20.57 -0.92
C ARG A 234 3.15 -19.89 -1.20
N VAL A 235 3.54 -18.98 -0.30
CA VAL A 235 4.88 -18.39 -0.24
C VAL A 235 5.35 -18.53 1.20
N GLY A 236 6.28 -19.46 1.41
CA GLY A 236 6.53 -20.01 2.74
C GLY A 236 5.26 -20.59 3.38
N GLY A 237 5.00 -20.24 4.63
CA GLY A 237 3.78 -20.60 5.35
C GLY A 237 2.52 -19.82 4.92
N ALA A 238 2.68 -18.69 4.22
CA ALA A 238 1.60 -17.76 3.95
C ALA A 238 0.74 -18.20 2.75
N THR A 239 -0.58 -17.98 2.85
CA THR A 239 -1.44 -17.97 1.66
C THR A 239 -1.20 -16.66 0.91
N ALA A 240 -0.85 -16.76 -0.37
CA ALA A 240 -0.57 -15.63 -1.23
C ALA A 240 -1.58 -15.55 -2.37
N ARG A 241 -1.94 -14.31 -2.75
CA ARG A 241 -2.79 -14.00 -3.90
C ARG A 241 -2.02 -13.07 -4.83
N LEU A 242 -1.94 -13.42 -6.10
CA LEU A 242 -1.32 -12.60 -7.14
C LEU A 242 -2.35 -12.27 -8.20
N MET A 243 -2.50 -10.99 -8.54
CA MET A 243 -3.48 -10.53 -9.52
C MET A 243 -2.97 -9.32 -10.29
N ARG A 244 -3.46 -9.13 -11.53
CA ARG A 244 -3.21 -7.90 -12.29
C ARG A 244 -4.02 -6.75 -11.70
N GLN A 245 -3.36 -5.66 -11.33
CA GLN A 245 -4.04 -4.53 -10.70
C GLN A 245 -5.12 -3.93 -11.62
N ARG A 246 -4.85 -3.83 -12.93
CA ARG A 246 -5.84 -3.34 -13.90
C ARG A 246 -7.15 -4.13 -13.85
N ALA A 247 -7.05 -5.45 -13.98
CA ALA A 247 -8.21 -6.34 -13.96
C ALA A 247 -8.99 -6.22 -12.64
N LEU A 248 -8.28 -6.17 -11.51
CA LEU A 248 -8.89 -5.99 -10.19
C LEU A 248 -9.65 -4.65 -10.11
N VAL A 249 -9.01 -3.55 -10.51
CA VAL A 249 -9.58 -2.20 -10.39
C VAL A 249 -10.78 -2.03 -11.33
N ASP A 250 -10.72 -2.56 -12.55
CA ASP A 250 -11.81 -2.49 -13.52
C ASP A 250 -13.04 -3.29 -13.04
N PHE A 251 -12.79 -4.48 -12.50
CA PHE A 251 -13.82 -5.29 -11.83
C PHE A 251 -14.41 -4.53 -10.63
N ALA A 252 -13.57 -4.04 -9.73
CA ALA A 252 -13.97 -3.30 -8.54
C ALA A 252 -14.81 -2.07 -8.88
N THR A 253 -14.43 -1.33 -9.93
CA THR A 253 -15.15 -0.15 -10.43
C THR A 253 -16.58 -0.51 -10.85
N SER A 254 -16.74 -1.63 -11.57
CA SER A 254 -18.05 -2.13 -12.00
C SER A 254 -18.85 -2.69 -10.82
N TRP A 255 -18.19 -3.42 -9.93
CA TRP A 255 -18.78 -4.04 -8.76
C TRP A 255 -19.32 -3.00 -7.77
N MET A 256 -18.55 -1.96 -7.46
CA MET A 256 -18.96 -0.88 -6.56
C MET A 256 -20.18 -0.14 -7.12
N ARG A 257 -20.21 0.15 -8.43
CA ARG A 257 -21.37 0.76 -9.08
C ARG A 257 -22.66 -0.07 -8.93
N ALA A 258 -22.54 -1.39 -8.95
CA ALA A 258 -23.69 -2.30 -8.82
C ALA A 258 -24.12 -2.53 -7.36
N ASN A 259 -23.18 -2.46 -6.40
CA ASN A 259 -23.40 -2.94 -5.04
C ASN A 259 -23.43 -1.83 -3.98
N ARG A 260 -22.75 -0.71 -4.22
CA ARG A 260 -22.79 0.46 -3.33
C ARG A 260 -23.93 1.36 -3.78
N ARG A 261 -24.79 1.75 -2.85
CA ARG A 261 -25.82 2.74 -3.11
C ARG A 261 -25.14 4.11 -3.11
N THR A 262 -25.27 4.87 -4.19
CA THR A 262 -24.99 6.30 -4.15
C THR A 262 -25.99 6.93 -3.17
N ALA A 263 -25.47 7.46 -2.06
CA ALA A 263 -26.25 8.27 -1.14
C ALA A 263 -26.63 9.62 -1.76
#